data_AF-A0A1G3ZEW1-F1
#
_entry.id   AF-A0A1G3ZEW1-F1
#
_cell.length_a   1.000
_cell.length_b   1.000
_cell.length_c   1.000
_cell.angle_alpha   90.00
_cell.angle_beta   90.00
_cell.angle_gamma   90.00
#
_symmetry.space_group_name_H-M   'P 1'
#
loop_
_entity.id
_entity.type
_entity.pdbx_description
1 polymer ?
#
loop_
_entity_poly.entity_id
_entity_poly.type
_entity_poly.pdbx_seq_one_letter_code
_entity_poly.pdbx_strand_id
1 'polypeptide(L)'
;MLSSIFLVCFLVGATVLVVFVVFFEQRRLSKYWQRACTGRLWRRRFPRAPKAEIREFLDVFLAAFAFEDRRRLCFGPDDRVMDVYRALYPIRGTPDSMELEDLITRLQKRYGVEILASWREDITLGDLFTQTRPHAAS
;
A
#
# COMPACT_ATOMS: atom_id res chain seq x y z
N MET A 1 12.06 -31.82 -31.93
CA MET A 1 10.59 -31.63 -31.91
C MET A 1 10.02 -31.75 -30.50
N LEU A 2 10.25 -32.86 -29.76
CA LEU A 2 9.77 -33.02 -28.37
C LEU A 2 10.28 -31.93 -27.40
N SER A 3 11.57 -31.58 -27.42
CA SER A 3 12.15 -30.51 -26.57
C SER A 3 11.49 -29.14 -26.81
N SER A 4 11.19 -28.81 -28.07
CA SER A 4 10.50 -27.57 -28.44
C SER A 4 9.05 -27.54 -27.91
N ILE A 5 8.36 -28.68 -27.88
CA ILE A 5 7.00 -28.79 -27.34
C ILE A 5 7.01 -28.60 -25.81
N PHE A 6 7.96 -29.23 -25.10
CA PHE A 6 8.10 -29.04 -23.65
C PHE A 6 8.41 -27.58 -23.28
N LEU A 7 9.30 -26.92 -24.04
CA LEU A 7 9.61 -25.50 -23.83
C LEU A 7 8.37 -24.61 -24.04
N VAL A 8 7.60 -24.85 -25.11
CA VAL A 8 6.38 -24.08 -25.39
C VAL A 8 5.34 -24.31 -24.29
N CYS A 9 5.11 -25.55 -23.85
CA CYS A 9 4.18 -25.85 -22.76
C CYS A 9 4.61 -25.20 -21.44
N PHE A 10 5.91 -25.19 -21.13
CA PHE A 10 6.44 -24.53 -19.94
C PHE A 10 6.22 -23.01 -20.00
N LEU A 11 6.52 -22.37 -21.12
CA LEU A 11 6.31 -20.92 -21.30
C LEU A 11 4.83 -20.54 -21.19
N VAL A 12 3.94 -21.32 -21.81
CA VAL A 12 2.49 -21.12 -21.71
C VAL A 12 2.02 -21.31 -20.27
N GLY A 13 2.47 -22.37 -19.59
CA GLY A 13 2.16 -22.63 -18.18
C GLY A 13 2.61 -21.50 -17.25
N ALA A 14 3.85 -21.03 -17.41
CA ALA A 14 4.38 -19.89 -16.65
C ALA A 14 3.59 -18.60 -16.93
N THR A 15 3.21 -18.34 -18.19
CA THR A 15 2.40 -17.16 -18.55
C THR A 15 1.01 -17.23 -17.92
N VAL A 16 0.35 -18.38 -17.99
CA VAL A 16 -0.97 -18.58 -17.37
C VAL A 16 -0.88 -18.43 -15.85
N LEU A 17 0.17 -18.96 -15.22
CA LEU A 17 0.42 -18.79 -13.79
C LEU A 17 0.58 -17.31 -13.42
N VAL A 18 1.40 -16.56 -14.16
CA VAL A 18 1.61 -15.12 -13.94
C VAL A 18 0.30 -14.35 -14.10
N VAL A 19 -0.46 -14.60 -15.17
CA VAL A 19 -1.76 -13.96 -15.41
C VAL A 19 -2.73 -14.30 -14.28
N PHE A 20 -2.77 -15.54 -13.82
CA PHE A 20 -3.62 -15.98 -12.72
C PHE A 20 -3.26 -15.27 -11.41
N VAL A 21 -1.97 -15.18 -11.07
CA VAL A 21 -1.47 -14.47 -9.88
C VAL A 21 -1.86 -13.00 -9.93
N VAL A 22 -1.53 -12.30 -11.02
CA VAL A 22 -1.86 -10.87 -11.20
C VAL A 22 -3.38 -10.64 -11.15
N PHE A 23 -4.17 -11.50 -11.78
CA PHE A 23 -5.63 -11.38 -11.77
C PHE A 23 -6.22 -11.57 -10.36
N PHE A 24 -5.71 -12.52 -9.59
CA PHE A 24 -6.16 -12.75 -8.22
C PHE A 24 -5.75 -11.62 -7.26
N GLU A 25 -4.53 -11.09 -7.40
CA GLU A 25 -4.06 -9.92 -6.65
C GLU A 25 -4.95 -8.69 -6.94
N GLN A 26 -5.24 -8.42 -8.22
CA GLN A 26 -6.10 -7.31 -8.62
C GLN A 26 -7.52 -7.41 -8.05
N ARG A 27 -8.07 -8.64 -7.94
CA ARG A 27 -9.39 -8.83 -7.31
C ARG A 27 -9.41 -8.52 -5.82
N ARG A 28 -8.31 -8.72 -5.09
CA ARG A 28 -8.29 -8.46 -3.63
C ARG A 28 -8.11 -6.99 -3.31
N LEU A 29 -7.29 -6.29 -4.08
CA LEU A 29 -7.17 -4.83 -3.99
C LEU A 29 -8.38 -4.11 -4.61
N SER A 30 -9.25 -4.82 -5.35
CA SER A 30 -10.46 -4.24 -5.94
C SER A 30 -11.35 -3.52 -4.93
N LYS A 31 -11.39 -3.99 -3.67
CA LYS A 31 -12.15 -3.33 -2.59
C LYS A 31 -11.68 -1.90 -2.30
N TYR A 32 -10.43 -1.57 -2.63
CA TYR A 32 -9.90 -0.20 -2.56
C TYR A 32 -10.16 0.52 -3.88
N TRP A 33 -9.89 -0.13 -5.01
CA TRP A 33 -10.00 0.46 -6.35
C TRP A 33 -11.42 0.84 -6.77
N GLN A 34 -12.43 0.12 -6.26
CA GLN A 34 -13.83 0.39 -6.52
C GLN A 34 -14.41 1.49 -5.62
N ARG A 35 -13.65 1.98 -4.62
CA ARG A 35 -14.13 3.03 -3.74
C ARG A 35 -14.22 4.37 -4.47
N ALA A 36 -15.23 5.13 -4.11
CA ALA A 36 -15.25 6.56 -4.41
C ALA A 36 -14.11 7.28 -3.68
N CYS A 37 -13.76 8.47 -4.18
CA CYS A 37 -12.74 9.35 -3.58
C CYS A 37 -12.93 9.52 -2.06
N THR A 38 -11.91 9.10 -1.30
CA THR A 38 -11.86 9.14 0.18
C THR A 38 -11.40 10.49 0.73
N GLY A 39 -11.13 11.48 -0.14
CA GLY A 39 -10.65 12.80 0.28
C GLY A 39 -11.56 13.48 1.31
N ARG A 40 -12.88 13.23 1.25
CA ARG A 40 -13.82 13.71 2.29
C ARG A 40 -13.56 13.10 3.66
N LEU A 41 -13.18 11.83 3.74
CA LEU A 41 -12.85 11.15 5.00
C LEU A 41 -11.57 11.74 5.61
N TRP A 42 -10.55 11.93 4.78
CA TRP A 42 -9.31 12.61 5.17
C TRP A 42 -9.57 14.03 5.71
N ARG A 43 -10.41 14.80 5.01
CA ARG A 43 -10.79 16.16 5.45
C ARG A 43 -11.59 16.19 6.74
N ARG A 44 -12.43 15.18 6.98
CA ARG A 44 -13.17 15.04 8.25
C ARG A 44 -12.24 14.68 9.40
N ARG A 45 -11.32 13.73 9.19
CA ARG A 45 -10.37 13.28 10.22
C ARG A 45 -9.29 14.30 10.53
N PHE A 46 -8.85 15.06 9.53
CA PHE A 46 -7.79 16.07 9.64
C PHE A 46 -8.23 17.43 9.05
N PRO A 47 -9.16 18.14 9.70
CA PRO A 47 -9.73 19.39 9.15
C PRO A 47 -8.68 20.50 8.99
N ARG A 48 -7.66 20.49 9.84
CA ARG A 48 -6.55 21.47 9.84
C ARG A 48 -5.35 21.07 8.98
N ALA A 49 -5.32 19.87 8.38
CA ALA A 49 -4.26 19.51 7.44
C ALA A 49 -4.43 20.26 6.12
N PRO A 50 -3.38 20.85 5.52
CA PRO A 50 -3.40 21.19 4.11
C PRO A 50 -3.70 19.96 3.24
N LYS A 51 -4.45 20.15 2.15
CA LYS A 51 -4.73 19.05 1.19
C LYS A 51 -3.44 18.51 0.56
N ALA A 52 -2.43 19.36 0.40
CA ALA A 52 -1.14 18.99 -0.18
C ALA A 52 -0.39 17.99 0.73
N GLU A 53 -0.34 18.25 2.03
CA GLU A 53 0.31 17.35 3.00
C GLU A 53 -0.32 15.95 3.02
N ILE A 54 -1.65 15.86 3.04
CA ILE A 54 -2.35 14.56 2.97
C ILE A 54 -1.97 13.82 1.69
N ARG A 55 -1.95 14.55 0.57
CA ARG A 55 -1.66 13.98 -0.74
C ARG A 55 -0.22 13.52 -0.88
N GLU A 56 0.71 14.25 -0.30
CA GLU A 56 2.12 13.90 -0.26
C GLU A 56 2.38 12.67 0.61
N PHE A 57 1.74 12.61 1.78
CA PHE A 57 1.79 11.42 2.64
C PHE A 57 1.27 10.18 1.91
N LEU A 58 0.14 10.31 1.22
CA LEU A 58 -0.41 9.21 0.43
C LEU A 58 0.49 8.82 -0.75
N ASP A 59 1.28 9.74 -1.30
CA ASP A 59 2.27 9.40 -2.34
C ASP A 59 3.41 8.57 -1.79
N VAL A 60 3.91 8.92 -0.61
CA VAL A 60 4.91 8.10 0.08
C VAL A 60 4.40 6.68 0.31
N PHE A 61 3.14 6.55 0.74
CA PHE A 61 2.50 5.26 0.92
C PHE A 61 2.37 4.49 -0.40
N LEU A 62 1.82 5.10 -1.46
CA LEU A 62 1.68 4.44 -2.76
C LEU A 62 3.03 4.00 -3.33
N ALA A 63 4.06 4.82 -3.20
CA ALA A 63 5.39 4.53 -3.71
C ALA A 63 6.02 3.31 -3.04
N ALA A 64 5.82 3.12 -1.73
CA ALA A 64 6.32 1.94 -1.01
C ALA A 64 5.71 0.62 -1.49
N PHE A 65 4.47 0.66 -2.00
CA PHE A 65 3.76 -0.49 -2.54
C PHE A 65 3.73 -0.52 -4.07
N ALA A 66 4.51 0.35 -4.74
CA ALA A 66 4.53 0.51 -6.20
C ALA A 66 3.13 0.69 -6.85
N PHE A 67 2.21 1.35 -6.15
CA PHE A 67 0.88 1.66 -6.67
C PHE A 67 0.88 2.94 -7.53
N GLU A 68 -0.03 3.01 -8.49
CA GLU A 68 -0.18 4.18 -9.36
C GLU A 68 -0.75 5.41 -8.62
N ASP A 69 -0.18 6.60 -8.85
CA ASP A 69 -0.59 7.87 -8.23
C ASP A 69 -2.09 8.20 -8.33
N ARG A 70 -2.74 7.76 -9.41
CA ARG A 70 -4.20 7.96 -9.61
C ARG A 70 -5.04 7.27 -8.53
N ARG A 71 -4.49 6.28 -7.84
CA ARG A 71 -5.15 5.48 -6.79
C ARG A 71 -5.05 6.09 -5.40
N ARG A 72 -4.35 7.21 -5.25
CA ARG A 72 -4.11 7.90 -3.98
C ARG A 72 -5.38 8.10 -3.16
N LEU A 73 -6.44 8.57 -3.80
CA LEU A 73 -7.71 8.88 -3.15
C LEU A 73 -8.66 7.68 -3.05
N CYS A 74 -8.18 6.46 -3.32
CA CYS A 74 -8.89 5.22 -2.98
C CYS A 74 -8.67 4.80 -1.53
N PHE A 75 -7.54 5.22 -0.93
CA PHE A 75 -7.16 4.89 0.44
C PHE A 75 -7.69 5.93 1.43
N GLY A 76 -8.35 5.48 2.48
CA GLY A 76 -8.93 6.29 3.54
C GLY A 76 -8.05 6.33 4.80
N PRO A 77 -8.30 7.28 5.71
CA PRO A 77 -7.53 7.38 6.95
C PRO A 77 -7.70 6.18 7.88
N ASP A 78 -8.81 5.44 7.78
CA ASP A 78 -9.10 4.29 8.65
C ASP A 78 -8.62 2.95 8.05
N ASP A 79 -8.04 2.98 6.85
CA ASP A 79 -7.47 1.76 6.26
C ASP A 79 -6.23 1.35 7.04
N ARG A 80 -6.19 0.07 7.45
CA ARG A 80 -5.04 -0.53 8.11
C ARG A 80 -3.95 -0.86 7.10
N VAL A 81 -2.71 -0.52 7.41
CA VAL A 81 -1.57 -0.79 6.53
C VAL A 81 -1.44 -2.30 6.29
N MET A 82 -1.58 -3.10 7.35
CA MET A 82 -1.48 -4.56 7.24
C MET A 82 -2.63 -5.18 6.44
N ASP A 83 -3.80 -4.55 6.38
CA ASP A 83 -4.91 -5.03 5.52
C ASP A 83 -4.68 -4.71 4.05
N VAL A 84 -3.85 -3.72 3.72
CA VAL A 84 -3.38 -3.46 2.35
C VAL A 84 -2.27 -4.45 2.00
N TYR A 85 -1.28 -4.61 2.87
CA TYR A 85 -0.18 -5.57 2.69
C TYR A 85 -0.69 -7.00 2.48
N ARG A 86 -1.60 -7.48 3.32
CA ARG A 86 -2.21 -8.82 3.18
C ARG A 86 -3.15 -8.96 1.98
N ALA A 87 -3.67 -7.85 1.46
CA ALA A 87 -4.44 -7.87 0.21
C ALA A 87 -3.53 -8.05 -1.00
N LEU A 88 -2.30 -7.52 -0.93
CA LEU A 88 -1.24 -7.74 -1.92
C LEU A 88 -0.67 -9.16 -1.83
N TYR A 89 -0.45 -9.67 -0.61
CA TYR A 89 0.15 -10.98 -0.37
C TYR A 89 -0.82 -11.96 0.34
N PRO A 90 -1.69 -12.65 -0.41
CA PRO A 90 -2.74 -13.50 0.16
C PRO A 90 -2.28 -14.90 0.59
N ILE A 91 -1.18 -15.40 0.03
CA ILE A 91 -0.63 -16.72 0.36
C ILE A 91 0.32 -16.54 1.54
N ARG A 92 0.07 -17.27 2.64
CA ARG A 92 0.97 -17.29 3.79
C ARG A 92 2.20 -18.14 3.45
N GLY A 93 3.28 -17.48 3.06
CA GLY A 93 4.60 -18.02 2.81
C GLY A 93 5.48 -16.84 2.47
N THR A 94 6.55 -16.62 3.27
CA THR A 94 7.22 -15.33 3.47
C THR A 94 7.44 -14.56 2.16
N PRO A 95 6.58 -13.57 1.83
CA PRO A 95 7.04 -12.42 1.08
C PRO A 95 8.05 -11.72 2.00
N ASP A 96 9.12 -11.16 1.46
CA ASP A 96 9.92 -10.26 2.27
C ASP A 96 9.02 -9.10 2.77
N SER A 97 9.34 -8.55 3.93
CA SER A 97 8.65 -7.36 4.46
C SER A 97 9.06 -6.09 3.71
N MET A 98 9.51 -6.20 2.46
CA MET A 98 10.23 -5.16 1.75
C MET A 98 9.40 -3.89 1.59
N GLU A 99 8.11 -3.98 1.28
CA GLU A 99 7.23 -2.80 1.13
C GLU A 99 6.98 -2.12 2.49
N LEU A 100 6.91 -2.90 3.57
CA LEU A 100 6.74 -2.36 4.91
C LEU A 100 8.03 -1.66 5.38
N GLU A 101 9.17 -2.27 5.12
CA GLU A 101 10.50 -1.69 5.38
C GLU A 101 10.75 -0.44 4.55
N ASP A 102 10.38 -0.46 3.26
CA ASP A 102 10.47 0.69 2.36
C ASP A 102 9.52 1.81 2.81
N LEU A 103 8.29 1.48 3.23
CA LEU A 103 7.36 2.46 3.80
C LEU A 103 7.98 3.15 5.03
N ILE A 104 8.48 2.37 5.99
CA ILE A 104 9.11 2.91 7.21
C ILE A 104 10.31 3.79 6.84
N THR A 105 11.17 3.30 5.95
CA THR A 105 12.36 4.02 5.50
C THR A 105 12.00 5.34 4.81
N ARG A 106 10.98 5.34 3.95
CA ARG A 106 10.53 6.57 3.26
C ARG A 106 9.89 7.55 4.23
N LEU A 107 9.08 7.08 5.18
CA LEU A 107 8.48 7.94 6.21
C LEU A 107 9.56 8.60 7.07
N GLN A 108 10.57 7.83 7.49
CA GLN A 108 11.71 8.35 8.25
C GLN A 108 12.51 9.37 7.42
N LYS A 109 12.85 9.06 6.16
CA LYS A 109 13.59 9.97 5.28
C LYS A 109 12.82 11.25 4.97
N ARG A 110 11.50 11.16 4.78
CA ARG A 110 10.67 12.30 4.36
C ARG A 110 10.25 13.19 5.53
N TYR A 111 9.90 12.59 6.66
CA TYR A 111 9.29 13.31 7.79
C TYR A 111 10.13 13.28 9.08
N GLY A 112 11.25 12.56 9.10
CA GLY A 112 12.12 12.46 10.29
C GLY A 112 11.53 11.65 11.44
N VAL A 113 10.61 10.73 11.16
CA VAL A 113 9.85 9.97 12.18
C VAL A 113 10.34 8.54 12.37
N GLU A 114 10.36 8.08 13.61
CA GLU A 114 10.71 6.70 13.97
C GLU A 114 9.44 5.85 14.16
N ILE A 115 8.87 5.39 13.05
CA ILE A 115 7.60 4.64 13.04
C ILE A 115 7.74 3.26 13.69
N LEU A 116 8.89 2.60 13.52
CA LEU A 116 9.08 1.20 13.94
C LEU A 116 8.84 1.00 15.45
N ALA A 117 9.24 1.98 16.28
CA ALA A 117 9.07 1.91 17.73
C ALA A 117 7.60 1.97 18.18
N SER A 118 6.71 2.50 17.35
CA SER A 118 5.27 2.62 17.64
C SER A 118 4.40 1.72 16.75
N TRP A 119 5.02 0.81 16.01
CA TRP A 119 4.32 -0.06 15.08
C TRP A 119 3.36 -0.99 15.81
N ARG A 120 2.15 -1.12 15.27
CA ARG A 120 1.10 -2.02 15.74
C ARG A 120 0.37 -2.62 14.56
N GLU A 121 -0.11 -3.85 14.71
CA GLU A 121 -0.74 -4.60 13.60
C GLU A 121 -1.99 -3.92 13.03
N ASP A 122 -2.68 -3.14 13.85
CA ASP A 122 -3.89 -2.41 13.50
C ASP A 122 -3.63 -0.93 13.14
N ILE A 123 -2.37 -0.54 12.92
CA ILE A 123 -2.01 0.84 12.58
C ILE A 123 -2.69 1.27 11.28
N THR A 124 -3.38 2.40 11.34
CA THR A 124 -4.09 2.97 10.19
C THR A 124 -3.23 3.99 9.45
N LEU A 125 -3.59 4.28 8.21
CA LEU A 125 -2.98 5.38 7.45
C LEU A 125 -3.13 6.73 8.17
N GLY A 126 -4.24 6.95 8.86
CA GLY A 126 -4.46 8.14 9.68
C GLY A 126 -3.55 8.19 10.90
N ASP A 127 -3.26 7.05 11.53
CA ASP A 127 -2.29 6.99 12.64
C ASP A 127 -0.88 7.35 12.16
N LEU A 128 -0.43 6.75 11.06
CA LEU A 128 0.86 7.10 10.46
C LEU A 128 0.93 8.57 10.07
N PHE A 129 -0.11 9.10 9.42
CA PHE A 129 -0.17 10.53 9.07
C PHE A 129 -0.16 11.44 10.31
N THR A 130 -0.70 10.98 11.43
CA THR A 130 -0.63 11.73 12.69
C THR A 130 0.81 11.82 13.19
N GLN A 131 1.59 10.74 13.07
CA GLN A 131 2.99 10.71 13.49
C GLN A 131 3.89 11.57 12.60
N THR A 132 3.61 11.67 11.29
CA THR A 132 4.38 12.52 10.36
C THR A 132 4.20 14.02 10.61
N ARG A 133 3.25 14.40 11.47
CA ARG A 133 2.99 15.78 11.79
C ARG A 133 3.71 16.15 13.08
N PRO A 134 4.34 17.33 13.15
CA PRO A 134 4.83 17.82 14.42
C PRO A 134 3.67 17.88 15.41
N HIS A 135 3.86 17.30 16.60
CA HIS A 135 2.97 17.56 17.72
C HIS A 135 2.95 19.07 17.91
N ALA A 136 1.83 19.71 17.57
CA ALA A 136 1.60 21.06 17.99
C ALA A 136 1.72 21.02 19.52
N ALA A 137 2.76 21.65 20.06
CA ALA A 137 2.85 21.94 21.48
C ALA A 137 1.53 22.60 21.88
N SER A 138 0.69 21.84 22.59
CA SER A 138 -0.48 22.33 23.29
C SER A 138 -0.04 22.91 24.62
#